data_AF-A0A662F2B8-F1
#
_entry.id   AF-A0A662F2B8-F1
#
_cell.length_a   1.000
_cell.length_b   1.000
_cell.length_c   1.000
_cell.angle_alpha   90.00
_cell.angle_beta   90.00
_cell.angle_gamma   90.00
#
_symmetry.space_group_name_H-M   'P 1'
#
loop_
_entity.id
_entity.type
_entity.pdbx_description
1 polymer ?
#
loop_
_entity_poly.entity_id
_entity_poly.type
_entity_poly.pdbx_seq_one_letter_code
_entity_poly.pdbx_strand_id
1 'polypeptide(L)'
;MENALRILASTEGDKRFFVSDGQIVSNLYELPIAIRNMSLETFSYHVNANKNDFSNWINDVLGDSKLASDIAGILERDNIISILEGRLNELNHIILAENLVQKNEKPEVEPIEPIVKKIEKKKLTDESAIVKVEKKIDNKNVKKTIKVTVAKAGDLRKTKTGIKIKKRSAECKAKPKANKPKVGKKAKKTGVPVKGEVKEIKKKKKVNEGVEQAIQIYSIVRRQSIIGSLAENMKKDMKSVFNKENIGQFWSDIKFVFSYFKLRR
;
A
#
# COMPACT_ATOMS: atom_id res chain seq x y z
N MET A 1 10.59 5.85 15.08
CA MET A 1 10.20 6.85 14.07
C MET A 1 11.40 7.44 13.36
N GLU A 2 12.43 7.89 14.10
CA GLU A 2 13.60 8.59 13.56
C GLU A 2 14.26 7.86 12.38
N ASN A 3 14.37 6.53 12.45
CA ASN A 3 14.90 5.73 11.35
C ASN A 3 14.06 5.83 10.07
N ALA A 4 12.74 5.86 10.15
CA ALA A 4 11.87 5.92 8.96
C ALA A 4 11.98 7.27 8.24
N LEU A 5 11.98 8.37 8.99
CA LEU A 5 12.18 9.71 8.43
C LEU A 5 13.57 9.85 7.81
N ARG A 6 14.60 9.33 8.49
CA ARG A 6 15.97 9.34 7.96
C ARG A 6 16.12 8.52 6.67
N ILE A 7 15.50 7.35 6.58
CA ILE A 7 15.55 6.50 5.37
C ILE A 7 14.86 7.18 4.18
N LEU A 8 13.78 7.93 4.43
CA LEU A 8 13.03 8.64 3.39
C LEU A 8 13.59 10.03 3.08
N ALA A 9 14.54 10.53 3.87
CA ALA A 9 15.16 11.83 3.65
C ALA A 9 16.01 11.85 2.37
N SER A 10 16.14 13.02 1.77
CA SER A 10 17.01 13.22 0.62
C SER A 10 18.47 13.21 1.05
N THR A 11 19.29 12.49 0.30
CA THR A 11 20.75 12.52 0.39
C THR A 11 21.29 13.64 -0.49
N GLU A 12 22.32 14.33 0.00
CA GLU A 12 22.93 15.47 -0.70
C GLU A 12 24.39 15.19 -1.07
N GLY A 13 24.91 15.96 -2.01
CA GLY A 13 26.31 15.90 -2.44
C GLY A 13 26.70 14.53 -3.00
N ASP A 14 27.79 13.99 -2.46
CA ASP A 14 28.46 12.76 -2.93
C ASP A 14 27.78 11.48 -2.45
N LYS A 15 26.77 11.59 -1.57
CA LYS A 15 26.01 10.44 -1.06
C LYS A 15 24.89 10.01 -2.01
N ARG A 16 24.60 10.81 -3.03
CA ARG A 16 23.61 10.47 -4.06
C ARG A 16 24.12 9.31 -4.90
N PHE A 17 23.18 8.52 -5.41
CA PHE A 17 23.51 7.40 -6.29
C PHE A 17 23.61 7.91 -7.74
N PHE A 18 24.79 7.76 -8.34
CA PHE A 18 25.04 8.13 -9.72
C PHE A 18 24.93 6.91 -10.61
N VAL A 19 23.92 6.91 -11.48
CA VAL A 19 23.70 5.87 -12.48
C VAL A 19 24.59 6.16 -13.70
N SER A 20 25.10 5.12 -14.36
CA SER A 20 25.98 5.29 -15.52
C SER A 20 25.33 5.94 -16.74
N ASP A 21 24.00 6.10 -16.75
CA ASP A 21 23.23 6.82 -17.77
C ASP A 21 23.11 8.33 -17.48
N GLY A 22 23.71 8.81 -16.39
CA GLY A 22 23.67 10.20 -15.95
C GLY A 22 22.49 10.54 -15.02
N GLN A 23 21.59 9.59 -14.74
CA GLN A 23 20.55 9.79 -13.73
C GLN A 23 21.17 9.86 -12.32
N ILE A 24 20.63 10.74 -11.49
CA ILE A 24 21.03 10.91 -10.10
C ILE A 24 19.84 10.57 -9.23
N VAL A 25 20.02 9.66 -8.28
CA VAL A 25 18.99 9.25 -7.32
C VAL A 25 19.37 9.74 -5.94
N SER A 26 18.52 10.58 -5.34
CA SER A 26 18.82 11.24 -4.08
C SER A 26 18.11 10.61 -2.89
N ASN A 27 17.00 9.91 -3.10
CA ASN A 27 16.20 9.32 -2.02
C ASN A 27 15.55 7.99 -2.46
N LEU A 28 14.91 7.32 -1.51
CA LEU A 28 14.27 6.04 -1.74
C LEU A 28 13.01 6.13 -2.64
N TYR A 29 12.34 7.29 -2.73
CA TYR A 29 11.18 7.48 -3.61
C TYR A 29 11.56 7.55 -5.09
N GLU A 30 12.72 8.14 -5.39
CA GLU A 30 13.24 8.27 -6.75
C GLU A 30 13.78 6.95 -7.30
N LEU A 31 14.32 6.08 -6.44
CA LEU A 31 14.95 4.83 -6.83
C LEU A 31 14.06 3.91 -7.71
N PRO A 32 12.82 3.56 -7.33
CA PRO A 32 11.97 2.71 -8.17
C PRO A 32 11.62 3.36 -9.52
N ILE A 33 11.53 4.69 -9.57
CA ILE A 33 11.27 5.45 -10.80
C ILE A 33 12.50 5.37 -11.72
N ALA A 34 13.69 5.59 -11.16
CA ALA A 34 14.96 5.48 -11.89
C ALA A 34 15.16 4.07 -12.43
N ILE A 35 14.95 3.03 -11.61
CA ILE A 35 15.05 1.63 -12.04
C ILE A 35 14.06 1.32 -13.17
N ARG A 36 12.84 1.85 -13.12
CA ARG A 36 11.82 1.64 -14.16
C ARG A 36 12.21 2.28 -15.50
N ASN A 37 12.83 3.46 -15.46
CA ASN A 37 13.24 4.20 -16.65
C ASN A 37 14.60 3.74 -17.20
N MET A 38 15.39 3.04 -16.39
CA MET A 38 16.71 2.52 -16.74
C MET A 38 16.65 1.45 -17.83
N SER A 39 17.63 1.50 -18.74
CA SER A 39 17.82 0.44 -19.74
C SER A 39 18.21 -0.89 -19.09
N LEU A 40 17.90 -2.02 -19.75
CA LEU A 40 18.25 -3.33 -19.22
C LEU A 40 19.78 -3.53 -19.09
N GLU A 41 20.55 -2.92 -19.99
CA GLU A 41 22.02 -2.96 -19.98
C GLU A 41 22.58 -2.23 -18.76
N THR A 42 22.13 -0.99 -18.54
CA THR A 42 22.47 -0.18 -17.37
C THR A 42 22.08 -0.89 -16.07
N PHE A 43 20.89 -1.50 -16.03
CA PHE A 43 20.43 -2.25 -14.86
C PHE A 43 21.34 -3.46 -14.56
N SER A 44 21.71 -4.21 -15.60
CA SER A 44 22.58 -5.39 -15.47
C SER A 44 24.02 -5.03 -15.04
N TYR A 45 24.45 -3.80 -15.29
CA TYR A 45 25.73 -3.28 -14.81
C TYR A 45 25.74 -3.10 -13.28
N HIS A 46 24.62 -2.63 -12.72
CA HIS A 46 24.45 -2.41 -11.28
C HIS A 46 24.02 -3.67 -10.52
N VAL A 47 23.27 -4.55 -11.17
CA VAL A 47 22.71 -5.77 -10.58
C VAL A 47 23.13 -6.98 -11.40
N ASN A 48 23.94 -7.85 -10.81
CA ASN A 48 24.35 -9.11 -11.40
C ASN A 48 24.49 -10.19 -10.32
N ALA A 49 24.86 -11.41 -10.71
CA ALA A 49 24.97 -12.54 -9.80
C ALA A 49 25.98 -12.35 -8.64
N ASN A 50 26.94 -11.42 -8.80
CA ASN A 50 28.00 -11.19 -7.83
C ASN A 50 27.79 -9.93 -6.99
N LYS A 51 27.05 -8.94 -7.50
CA LYS A 51 26.86 -7.65 -6.82
C LYS A 51 25.48 -7.04 -7.09
N ASN A 52 25.02 -6.26 -6.13
CA ASN A 52 23.87 -5.38 -6.25
C ASN A 52 24.23 -4.02 -5.66
N ASP A 53 24.56 -3.07 -6.53
CA ASP A 53 25.00 -1.72 -6.13
C ASP A 53 23.87 -0.96 -5.40
N PHE A 54 22.60 -1.22 -5.72
CA PHE A 54 21.45 -0.62 -5.04
C PHE A 54 21.34 -1.10 -3.58
N SER A 55 21.57 -2.39 -3.34
CA SER A 55 21.57 -2.97 -1.99
C SER A 55 22.64 -2.32 -1.13
N ASN A 56 23.87 -2.21 -1.65
CA ASN A 56 24.98 -1.57 -0.95
C ASN A 56 24.67 -0.10 -0.63
N TRP A 57 24.15 0.65 -1.61
CA TRP A 57 23.77 2.06 -1.39
C TRP A 57 22.68 2.24 -0.33
N ILE A 58 21.62 1.41 -0.36
CA ILE A 58 20.55 1.45 0.65
C ILE A 58 21.08 1.12 2.04
N ASN A 59 21.98 0.14 2.16
CA ASN A 59 22.56 -0.24 3.44
C ASN A 59 23.49 0.85 3.99
N ASP A 60 24.42 1.33 3.16
CA ASP A 60 25.54 2.15 3.62
C ASP A 60 25.16 3.63 3.71
N VAL A 61 24.29 4.12 2.81
CA VAL A 61 23.90 5.54 2.76
C VAL A 61 22.59 5.78 3.51
N LEU A 62 21.54 5.01 3.20
CA LEU A 62 20.23 5.21 3.83
C LEU A 62 20.12 4.53 5.20
N GLY A 63 20.88 3.45 5.43
CA GLY A 63 20.87 2.70 6.69
C GLY A 63 19.72 1.69 6.81
N ASP A 64 19.02 1.34 5.72
CA ASP A 64 17.94 0.33 5.75
C ASP A 64 18.48 -1.08 5.44
N SER A 65 19.17 -1.67 6.42
CA SER A 65 19.79 -3.00 6.29
C SER A 65 18.79 -4.12 6.00
N LYS A 66 17.54 -3.99 6.49
CA LYS A 66 16.47 -4.94 6.20
C LYS A 66 16.17 -4.95 4.69
N LEU A 67 15.86 -3.77 4.14
CA LEU A 67 15.56 -3.64 2.72
C LEU A 67 16.75 -4.05 1.84
N ALA A 68 17.97 -3.65 2.24
CA ALA A 68 19.18 -4.03 1.52
C ALA A 68 19.35 -5.55 1.44
N SER A 69 19.15 -6.26 2.55
CA SER A 69 19.20 -7.72 2.59
C SER A 69 18.11 -8.36 1.72
N ASP A 70 16.89 -7.80 1.72
CA ASP A 70 15.77 -8.32 0.94
C ASP A 70 16.04 -8.26 -0.57
N ILE A 71 16.74 -7.22 -1.06
CA ILE A 71 17.01 -7.06 -2.50
C ILE A 71 18.37 -7.60 -2.95
N ALA A 72 19.30 -7.90 -2.04
CA ALA A 72 20.69 -8.25 -2.37
C ALA A 72 20.81 -9.41 -3.38
N GLY A 73 19.94 -10.41 -3.26
CA GLY A 73 19.95 -11.61 -4.12
C GLY A 73 19.00 -11.56 -5.32
N ILE A 74 18.33 -10.43 -5.58
CA ILE A 74 17.29 -10.34 -6.61
C ILE A 74 17.90 -9.78 -7.89
N LEU A 75 17.72 -10.52 -8.99
CA LEU A 75 18.22 -10.14 -10.32
C LEU A 75 17.14 -9.54 -11.22
N GLU A 76 15.87 -9.75 -10.89
CA GLU A 76 14.75 -9.28 -11.70
C GLU A 76 14.33 -7.87 -11.29
N ARG A 77 14.36 -6.95 -12.26
CA ARG A 77 14.03 -5.53 -12.09
C ARG A 77 12.68 -5.30 -11.43
N ASP A 78 11.64 -5.97 -11.92
CA ASP A 78 10.26 -5.73 -11.45
C ASP A 78 10.06 -6.22 -10.02
N ASN A 79 10.78 -7.28 -9.60
CA ASN A 79 10.75 -7.76 -8.22
C ASN A 79 11.41 -6.76 -7.26
N ILE A 80 12.54 -6.16 -7.65
CA ILE A 80 13.17 -5.09 -6.86
C ILE A 80 12.21 -3.92 -6.70
N ILE A 81 11.58 -3.44 -7.78
CA ILE A 81 10.62 -2.33 -7.73
C ILE A 81 9.47 -2.66 -6.76
N SER A 82 8.90 -3.85 -6.85
CA SER A 82 7.80 -4.29 -5.98
C SER A 82 8.19 -4.26 -4.49
N ILE A 83 9.40 -4.73 -4.16
CA ILE A 83 9.90 -4.72 -2.78
C ILE A 83 10.15 -3.30 -2.29
N LEU A 84 10.74 -2.43 -3.13
CA LEU A 84 10.94 -1.02 -2.81
C LEU A 84 9.61 -0.31 -2.54
N GLU A 85 8.61 -0.48 -3.39
CA GLU A 85 7.28 0.11 -3.23
C GLU A 85 6.57 -0.41 -1.97
N GLY A 86 6.69 -1.72 -1.68
CA GLY A 86 6.19 -2.32 -0.44
C GLY A 86 6.82 -1.67 0.79
N ARG A 87 8.15 -1.52 0.80
CA ARG A 87 8.88 -0.90 1.90
C ARG A 87 8.54 0.59 2.08
N LEU A 88 8.39 1.34 0.99
CA LEU A 88 7.94 2.73 1.04
C LEU A 88 6.57 2.85 1.72
N ASN A 89 5.63 1.96 1.40
CA ASN A 89 4.32 1.94 2.03
C ASN A 89 4.42 1.63 3.53
N GLU A 90 5.23 0.65 3.93
CA GLU A 90 5.49 0.36 5.36
C GLU A 90 6.00 1.60 6.11
N LEU A 91 7.01 2.29 5.56
CA LEU A 91 7.62 3.47 6.18
C LEU A 91 6.62 4.63 6.27
N ASN A 92 5.83 4.85 5.23
CA ASN A 92 4.76 5.86 5.23
C ASN A 92 3.70 5.55 6.30
N HIS A 93 3.29 4.29 6.45
CA HIS A 93 2.35 3.89 7.48
C HIS A 93 2.88 4.14 8.89
N ILE A 94 4.17 3.88 9.14
CA ILE A 94 4.81 4.17 10.43
C ILE A 94 4.75 5.67 10.74
N ILE A 95 5.05 6.53 9.76
CA ILE A 95 5.00 7.99 9.93
C ILE A 95 3.57 8.46 10.19
N LEU A 96 2.60 7.95 9.43
CA LEU A 96 1.20 8.32 9.59
C LEU A 96 0.63 7.87 10.94
N ALA A 97 0.93 6.64 11.37
CA ALA A 97 0.46 6.12 12.65
C ALA A 97 0.92 6.99 13.83
N GLU A 98 2.17 7.43 13.79
CA GLU A 98 2.74 8.29 14.83
C GLU A 98 2.09 9.68 14.86
N ASN A 99 1.87 10.28 13.69
CA ASN A 99 1.17 11.56 13.57
C ASN A 99 -0.28 11.49 14.12
N LEU A 100 -0.89 10.30 14.16
CA LEU A 100 -2.20 10.09 14.78
C LEU A 100 -2.12 9.95 16.30
N VAL A 101 -1.04 9.37 16.84
CA VAL A 101 -0.82 9.27 18.29
C VAL A 101 -0.64 10.66 18.89
N GLN A 102 0.21 11.50 18.29
CA GLN A 102 0.49 12.84 18.78
C GLN A 102 -0.73 13.77 18.80
N LYS A 103 -1.73 13.54 17.93
CA LYS A 103 -2.99 14.31 17.91
C LYS A 103 -3.97 13.93 19.02
N ASN A 104 -3.83 12.75 19.61
CA ASN A 104 -4.75 12.23 20.62
C ASN A 104 -4.25 12.42 22.06
N GLU A 105 -2.98 12.76 22.28
CA GLU A 105 -2.39 12.81 23.63
C GLU A 105 -2.64 14.11 24.41
N LYS A 106 -3.29 15.13 23.85
CA LYS A 106 -3.65 16.30 24.66
C LYS A 106 -4.83 17.12 24.08
N PRO A 107 -6.09 16.79 24.40
CA PRO A 107 -6.94 17.88 24.84
C PRO A 107 -6.29 18.39 26.12
N GLU A 108 -5.55 19.48 26.02
CA GLU A 108 -5.15 20.26 27.18
C GLU A 108 -6.46 20.58 27.90
N VAL A 109 -6.76 19.80 28.95
CA VAL A 109 -7.81 20.14 29.88
C VAL A 109 -7.27 21.41 30.51
N GLU A 110 -7.65 22.56 29.95
CA GLU A 110 -7.42 23.83 30.60
C GLU A 110 -7.87 23.65 32.05
N PRO A 111 -7.00 23.96 33.03
CA PRO A 111 -7.31 23.73 34.43
C PRO A 111 -8.69 24.33 34.73
N ILE A 112 -9.66 23.50 35.14
CA ILE A 112 -11.04 23.89 35.49
C ILE A 112 -11.05 24.71 36.82
N GLU A 113 -9.90 25.23 37.23
CA GLU A 113 -9.64 25.88 38.51
C GLU A 113 -10.41 27.20 38.75
N PRO A 114 -10.96 27.92 37.75
CA PRO A 114 -11.88 29.02 38.06
C PRO A 114 -13.34 28.60 38.27
N ILE A 115 -13.78 27.43 37.77
CA ILE A 115 -15.21 27.08 37.77
C ILE A 115 -15.67 26.50 39.11
N VAL A 116 -14.83 25.74 39.81
CA VAL A 116 -15.17 25.16 41.13
C VAL A 116 -15.38 26.25 42.19
N LYS A 117 -14.58 27.33 42.15
CA LYS A 117 -14.74 28.49 43.06
C LYS A 117 -16.04 29.28 42.82
N LYS A 118 -16.67 29.15 41.64
CA LYS A 118 -17.95 29.80 41.33
C LYS A 118 -19.16 28.98 41.78
N ILE A 119 -18.99 27.67 41.99
CA ILE A 119 -20.07 26.75 42.42
C ILE A 119 -20.18 26.69 43.94
N GLU A 120 -19.08 26.81 44.69
CA GLU A 120 -19.13 26.84 46.17
C GLU A 120 -19.83 28.08 46.74
N LYS A 121 -19.82 29.23 46.04
CA LYS A 121 -20.53 30.44 46.51
C LYS A 121 -22.04 30.44 46.23
N LYS A 122 -22.57 29.46 45.50
CA LYS A 122 -24.01 29.36 45.19
C LYS A 122 -24.75 28.27 45.98
N LYS A 123 -24.07 27.48 46.83
CA LYS A 123 -24.70 26.39 47.60
C LYS A 123 -25.20 26.77 49.00
N LEU A 124 -25.14 28.04 49.40
CA LEU A 124 -25.48 28.45 50.78
C LEU A 124 -26.83 29.17 50.94
N THR A 125 -27.73 29.18 49.94
CA THR A 125 -29.04 29.85 50.09
C THR A 125 -30.28 28.96 49.91
N ASP A 126 -30.16 27.71 49.44
CA ASP A 126 -31.35 26.91 49.06
C ASP A 126 -31.52 25.56 49.79
N GLU A 127 -30.86 25.35 50.94
CA GLU A 127 -31.11 24.13 51.76
C GLU A 127 -32.49 24.11 52.44
N SER A 128 -33.24 25.22 52.44
CA SER A 128 -34.60 25.27 52.99
C SER A 128 -35.70 24.77 52.05
N ALA A 129 -35.39 24.47 50.77
CA ALA A 129 -36.38 24.06 49.77
C ALA A 129 -36.46 22.53 49.53
N ILE A 130 -35.50 21.72 50.01
CA ILE A 130 -35.38 20.31 49.60
C ILE A 130 -36.26 19.35 50.44
N VAL A 131 -36.82 19.78 51.58
CA VAL A 131 -37.65 18.91 52.45
C VAL A 131 -39.06 18.63 51.89
N LYS A 132 -39.46 19.17 50.73
CA LYS A 132 -40.85 19.03 50.22
C LYS A 132 -41.07 18.19 48.96
N VAL A 133 -40.05 17.53 48.39
CA VAL A 133 -40.22 16.80 47.11
C VAL A 133 -40.00 15.27 47.19
N GLU A 134 -39.80 14.69 48.38
CA GLU A 134 -39.66 13.21 48.54
C GLU A 134 -40.97 12.46 48.82
N LYS A 135 -42.12 12.97 48.39
CA LYS A 135 -43.36 12.18 48.37
C LYS A 135 -43.98 12.22 46.99
N LYS A 136 -44.03 11.03 46.37
CA LYS A 136 -44.72 10.64 45.13
C LYS A 136 -43.81 10.47 43.91
N ILE A 137 -43.00 9.43 43.91
CA ILE A 137 -42.72 8.69 42.67
C ILE A 137 -43.06 7.23 42.95
N ASP A 138 -44.30 6.88 42.62
CA ASP A 138 -44.82 5.53 42.76
C ASP A 138 -44.17 4.58 41.75
N ASN A 139 -43.77 3.46 42.33
CA ASN A 139 -43.09 2.33 41.74
C ASN A 139 -44.04 1.55 40.82
N LYS A 140 -44.12 1.89 39.53
CA LYS A 140 -44.82 1.06 38.50
C LYS A 140 -44.38 1.46 37.09
N ASN A 141 -43.36 0.78 36.53
CA ASN A 141 -43.20 0.46 35.09
C ASN A 141 -41.73 0.27 34.61
N VAL A 142 -40.87 -0.43 35.35
CA VAL A 142 -39.53 -0.82 34.85
C VAL A 142 -39.38 -2.35 34.69
N LYS A 143 -40.39 -3.03 34.13
CA LYS A 143 -40.33 -4.48 33.89
C LYS A 143 -40.80 -4.97 32.51
N LYS A 144 -40.82 -4.13 31.47
CA LYS A 144 -41.31 -4.56 30.14
C LYS A 144 -40.36 -4.43 28.94
N THR A 145 -39.09 -4.10 29.12
CA THR A 145 -38.19 -3.87 27.94
C THR A 145 -36.86 -4.63 27.97
N ILE A 146 -36.83 -5.81 28.60
CA ILE A 146 -35.71 -6.77 28.47
C ILE A 146 -36.29 -8.14 28.10
N LYS A 147 -36.90 -8.23 26.91
CA LYS A 147 -37.35 -9.50 26.31
C LYS A 147 -37.38 -9.44 24.78
N VAL A 148 -36.44 -8.73 24.16
CA VAL A 148 -36.23 -8.79 22.70
C VAL A 148 -34.74 -8.59 22.43
N THR A 149 -33.92 -9.63 22.61
CA THR A 149 -32.56 -9.79 22.04
C THR A 149 -31.91 -11.10 22.52
N VAL A 150 -32.65 -12.22 22.53
CA VAL A 150 -32.04 -13.56 22.69
C VAL A 150 -32.76 -14.53 21.76
N ALA A 151 -32.64 -14.30 20.45
CA ALA A 151 -33.13 -15.23 19.42
C ALA A 151 -32.47 -14.97 18.06
N LYS A 152 -31.12 -14.88 18.00
CA LYS A 152 -30.38 -14.93 16.72
C LYS A 152 -28.89 -15.22 16.90
N ALA A 153 -28.56 -16.29 17.62
CA ALA A 153 -27.19 -16.81 17.70
C ALA A 153 -27.26 -18.34 17.66
N GLY A 154 -27.55 -18.88 16.49
CA GLY A 154 -27.70 -20.31 16.32
C GLY A 154 -27.92 -20.67 14.86
N ASP A 155 -26.94 -20.40 14.01
CA ASP A 155 -26.60 -21.28 12.89
C ASP A 155 -25.46 -20.69 12.05
N LEU A 156 -24.34 -21.41 11.99
CA LEU A 156 -23.51 -21.63 10.79
C LEU A 156 -22.26 -22.40 11.23
N ARG A 157 -22.50 -23.68 11.52
CA ARG A 157 -21.49 -24.73 11.63
C ARG A 157 -21.11 -25.19 10.22
N LYS A 158 -19.79 -25.39 10.02
CA LYS A 158 -19.15 -26.38 9.13
C LYS A 158 -19.08 -26.07 7.63
N THR A 159 -17.92 -25.60 7.19
CA THR A 159 -17.31 -26.05 5.93
C THR A 159 -15.94 -26.66 6.23
N LYS A 160 -15.91 -27.99 6.32
CA LYS A 160 -14.67 -28.80 6.28
C LYS A 160 -14.19 -28.81 4.83
N THR A 161 -13.19 -28.02 4.48
CA THR A 161 -12.40 -28.22 3.25
C THR A 161 -11.23 -29.15 3.58
N GLY A 162 -11.37 -30.41 3.15
CA GLY A 162 -10.33 -31.42 3.26
C GLY A 162 -9.17 -31.11 2.31
N ILE A 163 -8.08 -30.58 2.85
CA ILE A 163 -6.80 -30.46 2.14
C ILE A 163 -6.11 -31.83 2.23
N LYS A 164 -6.23 -32.63 1.17
CA LYS A 164 -5.41 -33.83 0.95
C LYS A 164 -4.00 -33.41 0.54
N ILE A 165 -3.09 -33.33 1.51
CA ILE A 165 -1.64 -33.22 1.25
C ILE A 165 -1.15 -34.59 0.78
N LYS A 166 -0.95 -34.74 -0.54
CA LYS A 166 -0.25 -35.90 -1.11
C LYS A 166 1.24 -35.80 -0.74
N LYS A 167 1.70 -36.71 0.12
CA LYS A 167 3.12 -37.04 0.28
C LYS A 167 3.68 -37.47 -1.09
N ARG A 168 4.66 -36.73 -1.61
CA ARG A 168 5.56 -37.18 -2.68
C ARG A 168 6.94 -37.38 -2.10
N SER A 169 7.27 -38.64 -1.87
CA SER A 169 8.61 -39.18 -1.67
C SER A 169 9.20 -39.60 -3.02
N ALA A 170 10.39 -39.11 -3.35
CA ALA A 170 11.41 -39.65 -4.27
C ALA A 170 12.41 -38.51 -4.51
N GLU A 171 13.56 -38.45 -3.85
CA GLU A 171 14.75 -39.27 -4.11
C GLU A 171 15.27 -39.08 -5.55
N CYS A 172 16.17 -38.10 -5.74
CA CYS A 172 17.06 -38.00 -6.88
C CYS A 172 18.46 -37.66 -6.39
N LYS A 173 19.26 -38.69 -6.12
CA LYS A 173 20.72 -38.59 -6.00
C LYS A 173 21.31 -38.52 -7.40
N ALA A 174 21.66 -37.34 -7.89
CA ALA A 174 22.44 -37.17 -9.11
C ALA A 174 23.85 -36.68 -8.75
N LYS A 175 24.84 -37.52 -9.04
CA LYS A 175 26.29 -37.24 -8.91
C LYS A 175 26.71 -36.19 -9.95
N PRO A 176 27.58 -35.22 -9.62
CA PRO A 176 28.19 -34.36 -10.64
C PRO A 176 29.28 -35.13 -11.40
N LYS A 177 29.12 -35.29 -12.72
CA LYS A 177 30.18 -35.72 -13.62
C LYS A 177 31.06 -34.52 -13.97
N ALA A 178 32.33 -34.62 -13.62
CA ALA A 178 33.38 -33.69 -14.03
C ALA A 178 33.57 -33.76 -15.56
N ASN A 179 33.33 -32.64 -16.25
CA ASN A 179 33.74 -32.46 -17.64
C ASN A 179 34.99 -31.58 -17.69
N LYS A 180 36.09 -32.17 -18.16
CA LYS A 180 37.34 -31.49 -18.52
C LYS A 180 37.12 -30.58 -19.74
N PRO A 181 37.75 -29.40 -19.83
CA PRO A 181 37.74 -28.61 -21.05
C PRO A 181 38.70 -29.23 -22.08
N LYS A 182 38.17 -29.61 -23.25
CA LYS A 182 38.97 -29.91 -24.44
C LYS A 182 39.27 -28.60 -25.18
N VAL A 183 40.54 -28.21 -25.14
CA VAL A 183 41.16 -27.27 -26.07
C VAL A 183 41.11 -27.88 -27.47
N GLY A 184 40.53 -27.17 -28.44
CA GLY A 184 40.38 -27.64 -29.82
C GLY A 184 40.24 -26.46 -30.78
N LYS A 185 41.24 -26.32 -31.65
CA LYS A 185 41.48 -25.25 -32.61
C LYS A 185 40.45 -25.19 -33.75
N LYS A 186 40.28 -23.96 -34.29
CA LYS A 186 40.09 -23.54 -35.70
C LYS A 186 39.08 -24.29 -36.58
N ALA A 187 38.13 -23.55 -37.18
CA ALA A 187 38.01 -23.41 -38.65
C ALA A 187 36.87 -22.46 -39.07
N LYS A 188 37.14 -21.68 -40.12
CA LYS A 188 36.22 -20.90 -40.95
C LYS A 188 35.02 -21.74 -41.42
N LYS A 189 33.84 -21.12 -41.60
CA LYS A 189 33.14 -21.07 -42.90
C LYS A 189 31.89 -20.19 -42.86
N THR A 190 31.78 -19.43 -43.95
CA THR A 190 30.66 -18.65 -44.47
C THR A 190 29.34 -19.44 -44.53
N GLY A 191 28.24 -18.83 -44.11
CA GLY A 191 26.89 -19.39 -44.22
C GLY A 191 25.85 -18.29 -44.43
N VAL A 192 25.19 -18.34 -45.59
CA VAL A 192 24.16 -17.46 -46.14
C VAL A 192 22.87 -17.47 -45.28
N PRO A 193 22.14 -16.35 -45.13
CA PRO A 193 20.92 -16.30 -44.33
C PRO A 193 19.75 -17.05 -45.00
N VAL A 194 19.23 -18.05 -44.28
CA VAL A 194 18.04 -18.83 -44.63
C VAL A 194 16.78 -17.98 -44.43
N LYS A 195 16.06 -17.68 -45.52
CA LYS A 195 14.82 -16.84 -45.57
C LYS A 195 13.58 -17.46 -44.87
N GLY A 196 13.75 -18.46 -44.00
CA GLY A 196 12.64 -19.23 -43.40
C GLY A 196 12.13 -18.76 -42.04
N GLU A 197 12.98 -18.17 -41.18
CA GLU A 197 12.64 -17.95 -39.76
C GLU A 197 11.97 -16.60 -39.44
N VAL A 198 11.93 -15.65 -40.39
CA VAL A 198 11.38 -14.31 -40.13
C VAL A 198 9.86 -14.31 -39.96
N LYS A 199 9.15 -15.32 -40.44
CA LYS A 199 7.67 -15.39 -40.37
C LYS A 199 7.16 -15.79 -38.98
N GLU A 200 7.93 -16.56 -38.21
CA GLU A 200 7.50 -17.00 -36.88
C GLU A 200 7.69 -15.91 -35.81
N ILE A 201 8.76 -15.11 -35.93
CA ILE A 201 9.06 -13.99 -35.02
C ILE A 201 7.99 -12.88 -35.13
N LYS A 202 7.48 -12.61 -36.34
CA LYS A 202 6.40 -11.62 -36.54
C LYS A 202 5.06 -12.07 -35.93
N LYS A 203 4.80 -13.37 -35.82
CA LYS A 203 3.60 -13.90 -35.16
C LYS A 203 3.69 -13.77 -33.63
N LYS A 204 4.86 -14.03 -33.04
CA LYS A 204 5.08 -13.89 -31.59
C LYS A 204 5.00 -12.42 -31.13
N LYS A 205 5.44 -11.46 -31.95
CA LYS A 205 5.34 -10.02 -31.63
C LYS A 205 3.89 -9.52 -31.55
N LYS A 206 3.00 -9.96 -32.45
CA LYS A 206 1.56 -9.60 -32.42
C LYS A 206 0.79 -10.15 -31.21
N VAL A 207 1.20 -11.30 -30.68
CA VAL A 207 0.55 -11.90 -29.50
C VAL A 207 0.85 -11.08 -28.25
N ASN A 208 2.06 -10.55 -28.10
CA ASN A 208 2.43 -9.73 -26.95
C ASN A 208 1.76 -8.34 -26.94
N GLU A 209 1.55 -7.72 -28.11
CA GLU A 209 0.81 -6.46 -28.22
C GLU A 209 -0.65 -6.59 -27.76
N GLY A 210 -1.31 -7.73 -28.05
CA GLY A 210 -2.68 -7.98 -27.57
C GLY A 210 -2.78 -8.16 -26.06
N VAL A 211 -1.76 -8.74 -25.43
CA VAL A 211 -1.70 -8.93 -23.98
C VAL A 211 -1.50 -7.59 -23.26
N GLU A 212 -0.63 -6.72 -23.77
CA GLU A 212 -0.43 -5.38 -23.20
C GLU A 212 -1.68 -4.49 -23.30
N GLN A 213 -2.40 -4.53 -24.43
CA GLN A 213 -3.67 -3.82 -24.57
C GLN A 213 -4.74 -4.32 -23.58
N ALA A 214 -4.81 -5.63 -23.35
CA ALA A 214 -5.75 -6.22 -22.40
C ALA A 214 -5.43 -5.80 -20.95
N ILE A 215 -4.14 -5.72 -20.57
CA ILE A 215 -3.71 -5.24 -19.26
C ILE A 215 -4.05 -3.76 -19.08
N GLN A 216 -3.82 -2.93 -20.10
CA GLN A 216 -4.20 -1.51 -20.06
C GLN A 216 -5.72 -1.34 -19.88
N ILE A 217 -6.54 -2.04 -20.66
CA ILE A 217 -8.00 -2.00 -20.55
C ILE A 217 -8.45 -2.47 -19.16
N TYR A 218 -7.92 -3.59 -18.66
CA TYR A 218 -8.23 -4.09 -17.32
C TYR A 218 -7.89 -3.08 -16.23
N SER A 219 -6.75 -2.38 -16.34
CA SER A 219 -6.35 -1.34 -15.40
C SER A 219 -7.28 -0.11 -15.42
N ILE A 220 -7.88 0.21 -16.58
CA ILE A 220 -8.83 1.31 -16.75
C ILE A 220 -10.19 0.91 -16.14
N VAL A 221 -10.68 -0.29 -16.48
CA VAL A 221 -11.95 -0.81 -15.95
C VAL A 221 -11.89 -0.99 -14.44
N ARG A 222 -10.78 -1.51 -13.90
CA ARG A 222 -10.58 -1.66 -12.45
C ARG A 222 -10.53 -0.32 -11.73
N ARG A 223 -9.88 0.70 -12.33
CA ARG A 223 -9.89 2.08 -11.79
C ARG A 223 -11.31 2.67 -11.78
N GLN A 224 -12.09 2.47 -12.84
CA GLN A 224 -13.49 2.91 -12.87
C GLN A 224 -14.37 2.17 -11.85
N SER A 225 -14.11 0.88 -11.62
CA SER A 225 -14.83 0.09 -10.60
C SER A 225 -14.52 0.54 -9.17
N ILE A 226 -13.26 0.86 -8.86
CA ILE A 226 -12.85 1.41 -7.56
C ILE A 226 -13.45 2.81 -7.34
N ILE A 227 -13.48 3.65 -8.38
CA ILE A 227 -14.14 4.96 -8.30
C ILE A 227 -15.65 4.79 -8.04
N GLY A 228 -16.29 3.80 -8.67
CA GLY A 228 -17.71 3.50 -8.44
C GLY A 228 -18.01 3.05 -7.01
N SER A 229 -17.20 2.16 -6.44
CA SER A 229 -17.40 1.69 -5.06
C SER A 229 -17.09 2.78 -4.03
N LEU A 230 -16.06 3.61 -4.27
CA LEU A 230 -15.73 4.77 -3.44
C LEU A 230 -16.85 5.82 -3.49
N ALA A 231 -17.40 6.11 -4.67
CA ALA A 231 -18.50 7.05 -4.83
C ALA A 231 -19.78 6.61 -4.11
N GLU A 232 -20.11 5.31 -4.14
CA GLU A 232 -21.27 4.78 -3.40
C GLU A 232 -21.08 4.78 -1.88
N ASN A 233 -19.87 4.52 -1.39
CA ASN A 233 -19.57 4.65 0.04
C ASN A 233 -19.62 6.11 0.49
N MET A 234 -19.00 7.03 -0.26
CA MET A 234 -19.07 8.47 0.02
C MET A 234 -20.52 8.98 0.00
N LYS A 235 -21.36 8.48 -0.90
CA LYS A 235 -22.79 8.83 -0.98
C LYS A 235 -23.58 8.36 0.24
N LYS A 236 -23.26 7.19 0.80
CA LYS A 236 -23.90 6.69 2.03
C LYS A 236 -23.48 7.53 3.24
N ASP A 237 -22.19 7.81 3.37
CA ASP A 237 -21.65 8.58 4.49
C ASP A 237 -22.16 10.03 4.47
N MET A 238 -22.16 10.68 3.29
CA MET A 238 -22.66 12.05 3.16
C MET A 238 -24.17 12.18 3.39
N LYS A 239 -24.96 11.13 3.13
CA LYS A 239 -26.41 11.13 3.40
C LYS A 239 -26.73 11.17 4.90
N SER A 240 -25.78 10.78 5.75
CA SER A 240 -25.90 10.87 7.21
C SER A 240 -25.51 12.24 7.77
N VAL A 241 -24.71 13.02 7.03
CA VAL A 241 -24.09 14.26 7.52
C VAL A 241 -24.81 15.52 6.99
N PHE A 242 -25.42 15.46 5.80
CA PHE A 242 -26.03 16.65 5.18
C PHE A 242 -27.56 16.64 5.20
N ASN A 243 -28.14 17.78 5.57
CA ASN A 243 -29.58 18.06 5.47
C ASN A 243 -30.01 18.02 3.99
N LYS A 244 -31.20 17.48 3.69
CA LYS A 244 -31.63 17.07 2.33
C LYS A 244 -31.53 18.17 1.26
N GLU A 245 -31.58 19.44 1.66
CA GLU A 245 -31.60 20.60 0.76
C GLU A 245 -30.25 20.91 0.11
N ASN A 246 -29.11 20.56 0.73
CA ASN A 246 -27.78 20.90 0.19
C ASN A 246 -27.13 19.80 -0.68
N ILE A 247 -27.72 18.60 -0.70
CA ILE A 247 -27.15 17.45 -1.43
C ILE A 247 -27.29 17.64 -2.95
N GLY A 248 -28.37 18.28 -3.42
CA GLY A 248 -28.64 18.47 -4.84
C GLY A 248 -27.60 19.35 -5.55
N GLN A 249 -27.19 20.45 -4.90
CA GLN A 249 -26.20 21.38 -5.45
C GLN A 249 -24.82 20.72 -5.55
N PHE A 250 -24.40 20.02 -4.50
CA PHE A 250 -23.10 19.32 -4.45
C PHE A 250 -22.93 18.30 -5.59
N TRP A 251 -23.95 17.48 -5.87
CA TRP A 251 -23.88 16.52 -6.99
C TRP A 251 -23.89 17.19 -8.36
N SER A 252 -24.49 18.38 -8.47
CA SER A 252 -24.50 19.17 -9.70
C SER A 252 -23.10 19.75 -9.98
N ASP A 253 -22.43 20.25 -8.95
CA ASP A 253 -21.07 20.78 -9.05
C ASP A 253 -20.05 19.67 -9.40
N ILE A 254 -20.18 18.48 -8.78
CA ILE A 254 -19.36 17.32 -9.14
C ILE A 254 -19.60 16.91 -10.61
N LYS A 255 -20.86 16.82 -11.05
CA LYS A 255 -21.17 16.49 -12.44
C LYS A 255 -20.59 17.52 -13.42
N PHE A 256 -20.61 18.81 -13.05
CA PHE A 256 -20.02 19.88 -13.85
C PHE A 256 -18.50 19.68 -14.02
N VAL A 257 -17.78 19.38 -12.94
CA VAL A 257 -16.34 19.10 -12.99
C VAL A 257 -16.04 17.87 -13.88
N PHE A 258 -16.81 16.79 -13.75
CA PHE A 258 -16.62 15.61 -14.61
C PHE A 258 -16.94 15.88 -16.08
N SER A 259 -17.98 16.66 -16.39
CA SER A 259 -18.28 17.09 -17.76
C SER A 259 -17.14 17.93 -18.34
N TYR A 260 -16.61 18.85 -17.54
CA TYR A 260 -15.48 19.72 -17.93
C TYR A 260 -14.22 18.91 -18.29
N PHE A 261 -13.90 17.87 -17.51
CA PHE A 261 -12.78 16.97 -17.82
C PHE A 261 -13.03 16.08 -19.04
N LYS A 262 -14.29 15.74 -19.35
CA LYS A 262 -14.64 14.90 -20.50
C LYS A 262 -14.54 15.65 -21.84
N LEU A 263 -14.72 16.98 -21.86
CA LEU A 263 -14.55 17.81 -23.05
C LEU A 263 -13.09 18.15 -23.39
N ARG A 264 -12.16 17.89 -22.47
CA ARG A 264 -10.73 18.26 -22.62
C ARG A 264 -9.82 17.10 -23.03
N ARG A 265 -10.39 15.92 -23.27
CA ARG A 265 -9.73 14.75 -23.89
C ARG A 265 -10.24 14.58 -25.31
#